data_AF-A0A447U9R7-F1
#
_entry.id   AF-A0A447U9R7-F1
#
_cell.length_a   1.000
_cell.length_b   1.000
_cell.length_c   1.000
_cell.angle_alpha   90.00
_cell.angle_beta   90.00
_cell.angle_gamma   90.00
#
_symmetry.space_group_name_H-M   'P 1'
#
loop_
_entity.id
_entity.type
_entity.pdbx_description
1 polymer ?
#
loop_
_entity_poly.entity_id
_entity_poly.type
_entity_poly.pdbx_seq_one_letter_code
_entity_poly.pdbx_strand_id
1 'polypeptide(L)'
;MSTSRFTPANHLLPTLFDRLCDNAPYQKIDRDISVTPVQLKEIIRRDLSFLLNTISHEGDIDARRYPQAAASVLNYGLPPLAGSFMYEHKWDDISEAIRRAIIRFEPRLNAATLRVTPLLDKNPAG
;
A
#
# COMPACT_ATOMS: atom_id res chain seq x y z
N MET A 1 -36.36 23.57 2.65
CA MET A 1 -35.09 23.81 3.37
C MET A 1 -34.05 22.86 2.77
N SER A 2 -33.20 23.38 1.90
CA SER A 2 -32.18 22.59 1.22
C SER A 2 -30.94 22.52 2.12
N THR A 3 -30.69 21.39 2.77
CA THR A 3 -29.47 21.18 3.54
C THR A 3 -28.33 20.91 2.56
N SER A 4 -27.58 21.97 2.25
CA SER A 4 -26.30 21.88 1.57
C SER A 4 -25.42 20.88 2.31
N ARG A 5 -25.22 19.70 1.70
CA ARG A 5 -24.16 18.76 2.09
C ARG A 5 -22.84 19.52 1.94
N PHE A 6 -22.23 19.90 3.06
CA PHE A 6 -20.84 20.30 3.08
C PHE A 6 -20.03 19.10 2.59
N THR A 7 -19.54 19.16 1.36
CA THR A 7 -18.33 18.45 0.96
C THR A 7 -17.18 19.36 1.36
N PRO A 8 -16.49 19.13 2.50
CA PRO A 8 -15.19 19.72 2.67
C PRO A 8 -14.23 19.01 1.71
N ALA A 9 -14.06 19.58 0.52
CA ALA A 9 -12.88 19.32 -0.26
C ALA A 9 -11.68 19.74 0.61
N ASN A 10 -10.74 18.82 0.83
CA ASN A 10 -9.36 19.07 1.28
C ASN A 10 -8.95 18.76 2.75
N HIS A 11 -9.69 17.95 3.51
CA HIS A 11 -9.14 17.36 4.75
C HIS A 11 -8.52 15.99 4.46
N LEU A 12 -7.23 15.84 4.77
CA LEU A 12 -6.57 14.54 4.75
C LEU A 12 -7.05 13.73 5.95
N LEU A 13 -7.36 12.46 5.74
CA LEU A 13 -7.86 11.55 6.78
C LEU A 13 -6.83 10.46 7.09
N PRO A 14 -6.79 9.96 8.34
CA PRO A 14 -6.07 8.74 8.67
C PRO A 14 -6.75 7.51 8.04
N THR A 15 -6.14 6.33 8.12
CA THR A 15 -6.76 5.11 7.55
C THR A 15 -8.04 4.72 8.29
N LEU A 16 -8.84 3.83 7.70
CA LEU A 16 -9.95 3.20 8.43
C LEU A 16 -9.46 2.47 9.69
N PHE A 17 -8.35 1.74 9.57
CA PHE A 17 -7.80 0.98 10.69
C PHE A 17 -7.35 1.91 11.84
N ASP A 18 -6.72 3.05 11.52
CA ASP A 18 -6.34 4.05 12.51
C ASP A 18 -7.53 4.63 13.26
N ARG A 19 -8.66 4.83 12.57
CA ARG A 19 -9.90 5.32 13.18
C ARG A 19 -10.55 4.24 14.05
N LEU A 20 -10.50 2.99 13.62
CA LEU A 20 -11.03 1.86 14.40
C LEU A 20 -10.19 1.54 15.66
N CYS A 21 -8.89 1.83 15.62
CA CYS A 21 -7.95 1.59 16.72
C CYS A 21 -7.66 2.86 17.54
N ASP A 22 -8.49 3.89 17.44
CA ASP A 22 -8.30 5.13 18.18
C ASP A 22 -8.54 4.97 19.69
N ASN A 23 -8.23 6.03 20.45
CA ASN A 23 -8.43 6.06 21.90
C ASN A 23 -9.82 6.59 22.30
N ALA A 24 -10.77 6.69 21.37
CA ALA A 24 -12.12 7.22 21.58
C ALA A 24 -13.20 6.18 21.22
N PRO A 25 -13.16 4.95 21.79
CA PRO A 25 -14.01 3.83 21.35
C PRO A 25 -15.52 4.06 21.54
N TYR A 26 -15.92 5.00 22.39
CA TYR A 26 -17.32 5.34 22.65
C TYR A 26 -17.87 6.42 21.71
N GLN A 27 -17.00 7.03 20.89
CA GLN A 27 -17.38 8.07 19.95
C GLN A 27 -17.95 7.43 18.67
N LYS A 28 -19.26 7.52 18.49
CA LYS A 28 -19.96 6.86 17.36
C LYS A 28 -19.78 7.56 16.00
N ILE A 29 -19.18 8.75 15.99
CA ILE A 29 -19.06 9.58 14.79
C ILE A 29 -17.66 10.19 14.73
N ASP A 30 -16.99 9.95 13.60
CA ASP A 30 -15.71 10.55 13.20
C ASP A 30 -15.91 12.05 12.86
N ARG A 31 -16.14 12.90 13.87
CA ARG A 31 -16.19 14.36 13.69
C ARG A 31 -14.80 14.96 13.91
N ASP A 32 -14.43 15.90 13.05
CA ASP A 32 -13.19 16.70 13.12
C ASP A 32 -11.87 15.89 13.05
N ILE A 33 -11.92 14.63 12.62
CA ILE A 33 -10.71 13.84 12.39
C ILE A 33 -10.03 14.36 11.13
N SER A 34 -8.81 14.87 11.28
CA SER A 34 -7.95 15.25 10.16
C SER A 34 -6.49 14.99 10.51
N VAL A 35 -5.67 14.77 9.49
CA VAL A 35 -4.24 14.63 9.63
C VAL A 35 -3.51 15.72 8.84
N THR A 36 -2.36 16.11 9.34
CA THR A 36 -1.44 16.97 8.60
C THR A 36 -0.79 16.18 7.45
N PRO A 37 -0.26 16.85 6.42
CA PRO A 37 0.53 16.19 5.38
C PRO A 37 1.73 15.39 5.92
N VAL A 38 2.34 15.82 7.03
CA VAL A 38 3.45 15.11 7.68
C VAL A 38 2.94 13.80 8.28
N GLN A 39 1.84 13.84 9.05
CA GLN A 39 1.24 12.64 9.62
C GLN A 39 0.76 11.67 8.53
N LEU A 40 0.20 12.18 7.42
CA LEU A 40 -0.18 11.32 6.30
C LEU A 40 1.02 10.59 5.69
N LYS A 41 2.18 11.27 5.56
CA LYS A 41 3.42 10.62 5.10
C LYS A 41 3.84 9.50 6.04
N GLU A 42 3.77 9.72 7.36
CA GLU A 42 4.12 8.68 8.34
C GLU A 42 3.17 7.48 8.30
N ILE A 43 1.87 7.73 8.14
CA ILE A 43 0.87 6.67 7.94
C ILE A 43 1.20 5.85 6.68
N ILE A 44 1.45 6.51 5.54
CA ILE A 44 1.80 5.83 4.29
C ILE A 44 3.10 5.03 4.45
N ARG A 45 4.13 5.57 5.15
CA ARG A 45 5.38 4.84 5.39
C ARG A 45 5.15 3.58 6.23
N ARG A 46 4.33 3.66 7.27
CA ARG A 46 3.96 2.49 8.08
C ARG A 46 3.21 1.45 7.25
N ASP A 47 2.22 1.89 6.48
CA ASP A 47 1.37 0.98 5.69
C ASP A 47 2.18 0.31 4.56
N LEU A 48 3.13 1.02 3.94
CA LEU A 48 4.12 0.44 3.04
C LEU A 48 5.01 -0.58 3.77
N SER A 49 5.44 -0.31 5.01
CA SER A 49 6.21 -1.28 5.78
C SER A 49 5.41 -2.57 6.00
N PHE A 50 4.13 -2.47 6.36
CA PHE A 50 3.26 -3.65 6.48
C PHE A 50 3.12 -4.40 5.16
N LEU A 51 2.94 -3.68 4.04
CA LEU A 51 2.79 -4.29 2.73
C LEU A 51 4.06 -5.05 2.31
N LEU A 52 5.21 -4.40 2.40
CA LEU A 52 6.48 -4.95 1.93
C LEU A 52 7.00 -6.09 2.81
N ASN A 53 6.56 -6.16 4.08
CA ASN A 53 6.93 -7.24 5.00
C ASN A 53 5.89 -8.37 5.08
N THR A 54 4.83 -8.33 4.26
CA THR A 54 3.81 -9.40 4.22
C THR A 54 3.99 -10.24 2.97
N ILE A 55 3.94 -11.56 3.11
CA ILE A 55 3.92 -12.49 1.97
C ILE A 55 2.48 -12.66 1.51
N SER A 56 2.23 -12.39 0.23
CA SER A 56 0.93 -12.56 -0.42
C SER A 56 0.67 -14.01 -0.84
N HIS A 57 -0.59 -14.29 -1.16
CA HIS A 57 -1.06 -15.56 -1.72
C HIS A 57 -1.01 -15.60 -3.26
N GLU A 58 -0.10 -14.85 -3.86
CA GLU A 58 0.04 -14.80 -5.31
C GLU A 58 0.52 -16.16 -5.83
N GLY A 59 -0.29 -16.80 -6.68
CA GLY A 59 -0.12 -18.18 -7.11
C GLY A 59 -1.15 -19.16 -6.53
N ASP A 60 -1.67 -18.88 -5.33
CA ASP A 60 -2.77 -19.67 -4.73
C ASP A 60 -4.13 -19.25 -5.30
N ILE A 61 -4.28 -17.95 -5.61
CA ILE A 61 -5.49 -17.39 -6.20
C ILE A 61 -5.35 -17.30 -7.71
N ASP A 62 -6.12 -18.12 -8.44
CA ASP A 62 -6.23 -18.00 -9.89
C ASP A 62 -6.89 -16.67 -10.26
N ALA A 63 -6.08 -15.69 -10.67
CA ALA A 63 -6.55 -14.36 -11.03
C ALA A 63 -7.45 -14.32 -12.28
N ARG A 64 -7.38 -15.34 -13.16
CA ARG A 64 -8.28 -15.43 -14.33
C ARG A 64 -9.67 -15.86 -13.92
N ARG A 65 -9.75 -16.78 -12.95
CA ARG A 65 -11.01 -17.30 -12.44
C ARG A 65 -11.60 -16.41 -11.34
N TYR A 66 -10.77 -15.78 -10.52
CA TYR A 66 -11.16 -15.00 -9.34
C TYR A 66 -10.47 -13.63 -9.28
N PRO A 67 -10.71 -12.73 -10.27
CA PRO A 67 -10.03 -11.44 -10.35
C PRO A 67 -10.28 -10.54 -9.14
N GLN A 68 -11.48 -10.61 -8.55
CA GLN A 68 -11.83 -9.83 -7.35
C GLN A 68 -11.10 -10.32 -6.10
N ALA A 69 -10.95 -11.64 -5.94
CA ALA A 69 -10.20 -12.20 -4.82
C ALA A 69 -8.71 -11.85 -4.94
N ALA A 70 -8.14 -11.98 -6.13
CA ALA A 70 -6.76 -11.61 -6.41
C ALA A 70 -6.49 -10.11 -6.18
N ALA A 71 -7.47 -9.24 -6.44
CA ALA A 71 -7.37 -7.80 -6.20
C ALA A 71 -7.71 -7.36 -4.75
N SER A 72 -8.21 -8.28 -3.92
CA SER A 72 -8.65 -7.97 -2.56
C SER A 72 -7.51 -8.06 -1.53
N VAL A 73 -7.85 -7.74 -0.28
CA VAL A 73 -6.96 -7.91 0.88
C VAL A 73 -6.50 -9.35 1.09
N LEU A 74 -7.19 -10.35 0.51
CA LEU A 74 -6.75 -11.75 0.55
C LEU A 74 -5.40 -11.95 -0.15
N ASN A 75 -5.02 -11.06 -1.06
CA ASN A 75 -3.73 -11.10 -1.75
C ASN A 75 -2.81 -9.94 -1.33
N TYR A 76 -3.00 -9.40 -0.13
CA TYR A 76 -2.16 -8.33 0.42
C TYR A 76 -0.73 -8.83 0.66
N GLY A 77 0.27 -8.03 0.29
CA GLY A 77 1.68 -8.36 0.43
C GLY A 77 2.43 -8.43 -0.90
N LEU A 78 3.65 -8.96 -0.84
CA LEU A 78 4.49 -9.26 -2.01
C LEU A 78 4.48 -10.76 -2.30
N PRO A 79 4.65 -11.20 -3.57
CA PRO A 79 4.89 -12.60 -3.86
C PRO A 79 6.16 -13.09 -3.15
N PRO A 80 6.31 -14.41 -2.89
CA PRO A 80 7.51 -14.95 -2.26
C PRO A 80 8.77 -14.62 -3.07
N LEU A 81 9.56 -13.65 -2.60
CA LEU A 81 10.75 -13.15 -3.31
C LEU A 81 12.00 -14.02 -3.05
N ALA A 82 12.00 -14.80 -1.96
CA ALA A 82 13.09 -15.72 -1.64
C ALA A 82 12.97 -17.02 -2.45
N GLY A 83 14.09 -17.56 -2.93
CA GLY A 83 14.15 -18.84 -3.66
C GLY A 83 13.68 -18.77 -5.12
N SER A 84 12.57 -18.08 -5.40
CA SER A 84 12.04 -17.93 -6.77
C SER A 84 12.91 -17.03 -7.66
N PHE A 85 13.67 -16.09 -7.07
CA PHE A 85 14.38 -15.05 -7.80
C PHE A 85 15.91 -15.15 -7.83
N MET A 86 16.48 -16.35 -7.58
CA MET A 86 17.93 -16.61 -7.46
C MET A 86 18.77 -16.48 -8.76
N TYR A 87 18.28 -15.83 -9.82
CA TYR A 87 19.00 -15.65 -11.08
C TYR A 87 19.27 -14.18 -11.36
N GLU A 88 20.42 -13.88 -11.96
CA GLU A 88 21.02 -12.55 -12.18
C GLU A 88 20.14 -11.57 -13.00
N HIS A 89 19.02 -12.03 -13.58
CA HIS A 89 18.14 -11.27 -14.48
C HIS A 89 16.72 -11.03 -13.92
N LYS A 90 16.54 -11.08 -12.60
CA LYS A 90 15.22 -11.04 -11.97
C LYS A 90 14.87 -9.75 -11.23
N TRP A 91 15.74 -8.75 -11.26
CA TRP A 91 15.50 -7.46 -10.60
C TRP A 91 14.33 -6.68 -11.21
N ASP A 92 14.11 -6.80 -12.52
CA ASP A 92 12.97 -6.19 -13.20
C ASP A 92 11.66 -6.82 -12.72
N ASP A 93 11.61 -8.15 -12.61
CA ASP A 93 10.45 -8.88 -12.11
C ASP A 93 10.12 -8.50 -10.66
N ILE A 94 11.13 -8.39 -9.80
CA ILE A 94 10.98 -7.95 -8.40
C ILE A 94 10.47 -6.51 -8.35
N SER A 95 11.08 -5.61 -9.12
CA SER A 95 10.71 -4.20 -9.15
C SER A 95 9.27 -4.00 -9.61
N GLU A 96 8.86 -4.76 -10.64
CA GLU A 96 7.49 -4.76 -11.14
C GLU A 96 6.51 -5.41 -10.15
N ALA A 97 6.88 -6.48 -9.45
CA ALA A 97 6.04 -7.08 -8.41
C ALA A 97 5.78 -6.09 -7.27
N ILE A 98 6.82 -5.42 -6.77
CA ILE A 98 6.70 -4.37 -5.75
C ILE A 98 5.83 -3.21 -6.26
N ARG A 99 6.09 -2.74 -7.49
CA ARG A 99 5.31 -1.66 -8.11
C ARG A 99 3.82 -2.02 -8.19
N ARG A 100 3.48 -3.23 -8.65
CA ARG A 100 2.09 -3.70 -8.75
C ARG A 100 1.42 -3.76 -7.37
N ALA A 101 2.12 -4.27 -6.36
CA ALA A 101 1.60 -4.35 -4.99
C ALA A 101 1.31 -2.95 -4.43
N ILE A 102 2.25 -1.99 -4.59
CA ILE A 102 2.06 -0.61 -4.13
C ILE A 102 0.89 0.06 -4.85
N ILE A 103 0.77 -0.07 -6.18
CA ILE A 103 -0.35 0.52 -6.93
C ILE A 103 -1.69 -0.04 -6.47
N ARG A 104 -1.75 -1.34 -6.15
CA ARG A 104 -2.98 -2.00 -5.73
C ARG A 104 -3.38 -1.63 -4.30
N PHE A 105 -2.43 -1.62 -3.37
CA PHE A 105 -2.73 -1.51 -1.94
C PHE A 105 -2.43 -0.13 -1.35
N GLU A 106 -1.78 0.76 -2.10
CA GLU A 106 -1.56 2.16 -1.70
C GLU A 106 -1.98 3.19 -2.75
N PRO A 107 -3.29 3.36 -2.99
CA PRO A 107 -3.83 4.27 -4.00
C PRO A 107 -3.59 5.77 -3.67
N ARG A 108 -3.14 6.08 -2.45
CA ARG A 108 -2.76 7.44 -2.04
C ARG A 108 -1.49 7.93 -2.74
N LEU A 109 -0.66 7.03 -3.25
CA LEU A 109 0.52 7.37 -4.03
C LEU A 109 0.15 7.54 -5.51
N ASN A 110 0.73 8.53 -6.17
CA ASN A 110 0.54 8.71 -7.61
C ASN A 110 1.33 7.64 -8.38
N ALA A 111 0.61 6.69 -8.97
CA ALA A 111 1.18 5.58 -9.75
C ALA A 111 2.04 6.05 -10.95
N ALA A 112 1.73 7.19 -11.55
CA ALA A 112 2.50 7.75 -12.67
C ALA A 112 3.90 8.22 -12.25
N THR A 113 4.06 8.58 -10.96
CA THR A 113 5.35 9.04 -10.41
C THR A 113 6.10 7.97 -9.62
N LEU A 114 5.46 6.82 -9.33
CA LEU A 114 6.08 5.74 -8.57
C LEU A 114 7.27 5.15 -9.35
N ARG A 115 8.40 4.95 -8.67
CA ARG A 115 9.59 4.28 -9.23
C ARG A 115 10.15 3.31 -8.20
N VAL A 116 10.50 2.11 -8.66
CA VAL A 116 11.20 1.09 -7.87
C VAL A 116 12.49 0.80 -8.60
N THR A 117 13.62 0.95 -7.93
CA THR A 117 14.94 0.79 -8.53
C THR A 117 15.80 -0.10 -7.63
N PRO A 118 16.45 -1.14 -8.17
CA PRO A 118 17.39 -1.93 -7.39
C PRO A 118 18.57 -1.05 -6.98
N LEU A 119 18.94 -1.11 -5.70
CA LEU A 119 20.19 -0.54 -5.22
C LEU A 119 21.27 -1.59 -5.44
N LEU A 120 21.88 -1.57 -6.63
CA LEU A 120 23.09 -2.35 -6.88
C LEU A 120 24.24 -1.63 -6.17
N ASP A 121 24.85 -2.26 -5.19
CA ASP A 121 26.07 -1.74 -4.57
C ASP A 121 27.12 -1.58 -5.66
N LYS A 122 27.41 -0.33 -6.05
CA LYS A 122 28.66 0.00 -6.71
C LYS A 122 29.77 -0.05 -5.67
N ASN A 123 30.25 -1.25 -5.36
CA ASN A 123 31.61 -1.40 -4.91
C ASN A 123 32.47 -1.59 -6.17
N PRO A 124 33.18 -0.56 -6.68
CA PRO A 124 34.24 -0.80 -7.63
C PRO A 124 35.34 -1.55 -6.88
N ALA A 125 35.39 -2.87 -7.06
CA ALA A 125 36.54 -3.65 -6.68
C ALA A 125 37.74 -3.21 -7.55
N GLY A 126 38.86 -2.85 -6.91
CA GLY A 126 40.18 -2.69 -7.54
C GLY A 126 40.65 -1.25 -7.63
#